data_AF-A0A8H6ZPF1-F1
#
_entry.id   AF-A0A8H6ZPF1-F1
#
_cell.length_a   1.000
_cell.length_b   1.000
_cell.length_c   1.000
_cell.angle_alpha   90.00
_cell.angle_beta   90.00
_cell.angle_gamma   90.00
#
_symmetry.space_group_name_H-M   'P 1'
#
loop_
_entity.id
_entity.type
_entity.pdbx_description
1 polymer ?
#
loop_
_entity_poly.entity_id
_entity_poly.type
_entity_poly.pdbx_seq_one_letter_code
_entity_poly.pdbx_strand_id
1 'polypeptide(L)'
;MAAADVATLSPIDIPGLGKPLSEVAMGLSRITYNSLPGIEAQVQLHREHTEHIKALLAIIDRHSMSHFFGIHSAHRHGMLPNDTVRLEEDMGINGLTWNRATDIHNLNTRDIHTTFFKVNEAGLAPFEFAAGPSPVAGEEIPSEFLSEFATYVKDKGLTGLVSLEVGNFAAGQVKTAELEIQWGDKELLTVTVPVPALINAGMELVPTGWNLSPRDAGTHWAKLTKPVNTHRVFFDSTESVTPELLFVKLMEMGLILKV
;
A
#
# COMPACT_ATOMS: atom_id res chain seq x y z
N MET A 1 15.06 20.20 -30.97
CA MET A 1 14.94 18.79 -30.56
C MET A 1 13.45 18.48 -30.50
N ALA A 2 12.98 17.49 -31.25
CA ALA A 2 11.59 17.06 -31.12
C ALA A 2 11.43 16.44 -29.73
N ALA A 3 10.42 16.88 -28.97
CA ALA A 3 10.01 16.18 -27.77
C ALA A 3 9.68 14.74 -28.18
N ALA A 4 10.30 13.76 -27.53
CA ALA A 4 9.87 12.38 -27.69
C ALA A 4 8.38 12.34 -27.36
N ASP A 5 7.58 11.74 -28.25
CA ASP A 5 6.16 11.52 -28.02
C ASP A 5 6.05 10.68 -26.74
N VAL A 6 5.68 11.32 -25.62
CA VAL A 6 5.47 10.61 -24.37
C VAL A 6 4.21 9.81 -24.59
N ALA A 7 4.33 8.48 -24.61
CA ALA A 7 3.17 7.61 -24.75
C ALA A 7 2.14 7.96 -23.66
N THR A 8 0.99 8.49 -24.07
CA THR A 8 -0.10 8.85 -23.17
C THR A 8 -0.58 7.61 -22.45
N LEU A 9 -0.58 7.65 -21.12
CA LEU A 9 -1.14 6.58 -20.30
C LEU A 9 -2.66 6.76 -20.22
N SER A 10 -3.37 5.82 -20.84
CA SER A 10 -4.82 5.74 -20.82
C SER A 10 -5.28 4.94 -19.59
N PRO A 11 -6.01 5.55 -18.63
CA PRO A 11 -6.46 4.87 -17.41
C PRO A 11 -7.33 3.64 -17.69
N ILE A 12 -8.14 3.69 -18.75
CA ILE A 12 -9.03 2.59 -19.16
C ILE A 12 -8.28 1.35 -19.65
N ASP A 13 -6.99 1.49 -20.00
CA ASP A 13 -6.15 0.40 -20.46
C ASP A 13 -5.28 -0.21 -19.35
N ILE A 14 -5.26 0.41 -18.16
CA ILE A 14 -4.41 -0.01 -17.03
C ILE A 14 -5.12 -1.08 -16.20
N PRO A 15 -4.54 -2.29 -16.05
CA PRO A 15 -5.12 -3.36 -15.23
C PRO A 15 -5.33 -2.95 -13.77
N GLY A 16 -6.54 -3.16 -13.28
CA GLY A 16 -6.95 -2.82 -11.90
C GLY A 16 -7.16 -1.33 -11.66
N LEU A 17 -7.14 -0.51 -12.72
CA LEU A 17 -7.59 0.88 -12.68
C LEU A 17 -8.89 1.03 -13.49
N GLY A 18 -8.80 1.16 -14.82
CA GLY A 18 -9.98 1.12 -15.70
C GLY A 18 -10.14 -0.19 -16.48
N LYS A 19 -9.08 -1.01 -16.57
CA LYS A 19 -9.14 -2.34 -17.20
C LYS A 19 -9.32 -3.43 -16.14
N PRO A 20 -10.20 -4.42 -16.34
CA PRO A 20 -10.33 -5.56 -15.43
C PRO A 20 -9.00 -6.31 -15.21
N LEU A 21 -8.77 -6.79 -13.98
CA LEU A 21 -7.62 -7.63 -13.65
C LEU A 21 -7.76 -9.01 -14.28
N SER A 22 -6.75 -9.41 -15.05
CA SER A 22 -6.61 -10.77 -15.59
C SER A 22 -5.68 -11.60 -14.70
N GLU A 23 -5.74 -12.93 -14.82
CA GLU A 23 -4.79 -13.83 -14.15
C GLU A 23 -3.34 -13.50 -14.51
N VAL A 24 -3.06 -13.14 -15.77
CA VAL A 24 -1.73 -12.70 -16.21
C VAL A 24 -1.30 -11.43 -15.47
N ALA A 25 -2.20 -10.45 -15.31
CA ALA A 25 -1.91 -9.23 -14.56
C ALA A 25 -1.63 -9.53 -13.08
N MET A 26 -2.36 -10.48 -12.47
CA MET A 26 -2.11 -10.92 -11.10
C MET A 26 -0.79 -11.70 -10.94
N GLY A 27 -0.41 -12.52 -11.93
CA GLY A 27 0.91 -13.15 -11.95
C GLY A 27 2.05 -12.12 -12.03
N LEU A 28 1.88 -11.07 -12.85
CA LEU A 28 2.84 -9.97 -12.97
C LEU A 28 2.88 -9.07 -11.73
N SER A 29 1.74 -8.89 -11.05
CA SER A 29 1.66 -8.09 -9.82
C SER A 29 2.51 -8.73 -8.72
N ARG A 30 2.46 -10.06 -8.57
CA ARG A 30 3.32 -10.82 -7.68
C ARG A 30 4.81 -10.63 -8.00
N ILE A 31 5.21 -10.71 -9.27
CA ILE A 31 6.61 -10.49 -9.68
C ILE A 31 7.04 -9.06 -9.34
N THR A 32 6.16 -8.09 -9.57
CA THR A 32 6.39 -6.68 -9.25
C THR A 32 6.60 -6.50 -7.75
N TYR A 33 5.69 -7.03 -6.91
CA TYR A 33 5.79 -6.99 -5.46
C TYR A 33 7.06 -7.66 -4.93
N ASN A 34 7.35 -8.89 -5.37
CA ASN A 34 8.54 -9.65 -4.96
C ASN A 34 9.86 -9.04 -5.48
N SER A 35 9.82 -8.04 -6.37
CA SER A 35 11.01 -7.27 -6.78
C SER A 35 11.30 -6.08 -5.87
N LEU A 36 10.34 -5.67 -5.03
CA LEU A 36 10.50 -4.54 -4.12
C LEU A 36 11.44 -4.90 -2.96
N PRO A 37 12.21 -3.94 -2.42
CA PRO A 37 12.96 -4.14 -1.19
C PRO A 37 12.01 -4.33 0.01
N GLY A 38 12.47 -5.01 1.06
CA GLY A 38 11.82 -4.95 2.36
C GLY A 38 11.88 -3.51 2.92
N ILE A 39 10.94 -3.13 3.79
CA ILE A 39 10.86 -1.77 4.35
C ILE A 39 12.17 -1.36 5.06
N GLU A 40 12.88 -2.31 5.66
CA GLU A 40 14.15 -2.11 6.35
C GLU A 40 15.31 -1.75 5.41
N ALA A 41 15.22 -2.17 4.15
CA ALA A 41 16.21 -1.86 3.12
C ALA A 41 15.81 -0.63 2.28
N GLN A 42 14.61 -0.09 2.50
CA GLN A 42 14.12 1.07 1.78
C GLN A 42 14.61 2.37 2.42
N VAL A 43 14.91 3.36 1.58
CA VAL A 43 15.35 4.68 2.06
C VAL A 43 14.22 5.39 2.80
N GLN A 44 14.57 6.25 3.75
CA GLN A 44 13.57 7.05 4.45
C GLN A 44 13.20 8.26 3.59
N LEU A 45 12.24 8.10 2.68
CA LEU A 45 11.84 9.12 1.71
C LEU A 45 11.53 10.48 2.35
N HIS A 46 10.92 10.47 3.54
CA HIS A 46 10.61 11.70 4.28
C HIS A 46 11.85 12.49 4.73
N ARG A 47 13.04 11.86 4.79
CA ARG A 47 14.32 12.49 5.14
C ARG A 47 15.19 12.80 3.92
N GLU A 48 15.22 11.90 2.95
CA GLU A 48 16.19 11.93 1.85
C GLU A 48 15.60 12.41 0.52
N HIS A 49 14.28 12.37 0.36
CA HIS A 49 13.58 12.64 -0.91
C HIS A 49 12.30 13.48 -0.73
N THR A 50 12.29 14.38 0.28
CA THR A 50 11.11 15.17 0.65
C THR A 50 10.63 16.07 -0.49
N GLU A 51 11.55 16.62 -1.29
CA GLU A 51 11.25 17.43 -2.47
C GLU A 51 10.49 16.64 -3.55
N HIS A 52 10.82 15.36 -3.73
CA HIS A 52 10.12 14.50 -4.67
C HIS A 52 8.71 14.15 -4.18
N ILE A 53 8.54 13.85 -2.89
CA ILE A 53 7.20 13.67 -2.31
C ILE A 53 6.35 14.92 -2.57
N LYS A 54 6.87 16.11 -2.26
CA LYS A 54 6.15 17.38 -2.47
C LYS A 54 5.81 17.62 -3.95
N ALA A 55 6.74 17.33 -4.86
CA ALA A 55 6.52 17.52 -6.29
C ALA A 55 5.45 16.55 -6.84
N LEU A 56 5.47 15.29 -6.40
CA LEU A 56 4.49 14.29 -6.79
C LEU A 56 3.08 14.61 -6.24
N LEU A 57 2.99 15.02 -4.98
CA LEU A 57 1.73 15.52 -4.41
C LEU A 57 1.22 16.75 -5.17
N ALA A 58 2.11 17.66 -5.57
CA ALA A 58 1.72 18.80 -6.40
C ALA A 58 1.24 18.40 -7.80
N ILE A 59 1.73 17.30 -8.38
CA ILE A 59 1.17 16.74 -9.63
C ILE A 59 -0.26 16.26 -9.36
N ILE A 60 -0.47 15.46 -8.30
CA ILE A 60 -1.80 14.96 -7.91
C ILE A 60 -2.80 16.13 -7.72
N ASP A 61 -2.39 17.18 -7.01
CA ASP A 61 -3.24 18.35 -6.74
C ASP A 61 -3.61 19.12 -8.01
N ARG A 62 -2.64 19.35 -8.90
CA ARG A 62 -2.86 20.09 -10.16
C ARG A 62 -3.90 19.43 -11.06
N HIS A 63 -4.06 18.12 -10.95
CA HIS A 63 -5.06 17.34 -11.69
C HIS A 63 -6.35 17.09 -10.90
N SER A 64 -6.52 17.74 -9.74
CA SER A 64 -7.69 17.56 -8.86
C SER A 64 -7.89 16.12 -8.36
N MET A 65 -6.80 15.35 -8.24
CA MET A 65 -6.82 13.92 -7.90
C MET A 65 -6.48 13.64 -6.44
N SER A 66 -6.35 14.68 -5.61
CA SER A 66 -5.91 14.60 -4.21
C SER A 66 -6.87 13.83 -3.29
N HIS A 67 -8.12 13.65 -3.69
CA HIS A 67 -9.11 12.85 -2.98
C HIS A 67 -8.96 11.34 -3.21
N PHE A 68 -8.25 10.92 -4.26
CA PHE A 68 -8.17 9.52 -4.67
C PHE A 68 -6.75 8.95 -4.67
N PHE A 69 -5.75 9.82 -4.76
CA PHE A 69 -4.36 9.41 -4.94
C PHE A 69 -3.41 9.96 -3.88
N GLY A 70 -2.45 9.12 -3.51
CA GLY A 70 -1.34 9.43 -2.63
C GLY A 70 -0.01 8.89 -3.16
N ILE A 71 1.05 9.13 -2.41
CA ILE A 71 2.39 8.61 -2.67
C ILE A 71 2.73 7.64 -1.57
N HIS A 72 3.25 6.48 -1.94
CA HIS A 72 3.69 5.49 -0.98
C HIS A 72 5.12 5.05 -1.26
N SER A 73 5.83 4.65 -0.22
CA SER A 73 7.18 4.08 -0.30
C SER A 73 7.08 2.71 -0.95
N ALA A 74 7.72 2.47 -2.09
CA ALA A 74 7.60 1.18 -2.77
C ALA A 74 8.38 0.10 -2.00
N HIS A 75 7.69 -0.74 -1.24
CA HIS A 75 8.32 -1.80 -0.44
C HIS A 75 7.43 -3.05 -0.37
N ARG A 76 7.99 -4.15 0.13
CA ARG A 76 7.26 -5.37 0.46
C ARG A 76 7.36 -5.67 1.95
N HIS A 77 6.36 -6.37 2.48
CA HIS A 77 6.34 -6.87 3.86
C HIS A 77 6.89 -8.31 3.94
N GLY A 78 6.87 -9.04 2.83
CA GLY A 78 7.41 -10.40 2.74
C GLY A 78 7.45 -10.90 1.31
N MET A 79 7.75 -12.19 1.13
CA MET A 79 7.69 -12.82 -0.19
C MET A 79 6.32 -13.46 -0.40
N LEU A 80 5.71 -13.21 -1.55
CA LEU A 80 4.48 -13.88 -1.96
C LEU A 80 4.78 -15.26 -2.60
N PRO A 81 4.10 -16.32 -2.15
CA PRO A 81 4.07 -17.61 -2.83
C PRO A 81 3.59 -17.50 -4.29
N ASN A 82 3.81 -18.55 -5.08
CA ASN A 82 3.24 -18.62 -6.43
C ASN A 82 1.71 -18.52 -6.36
N ASP A 83 1.11 -17.98 -7.42
CA ASP A 83 -0.35 -17.89 -7.60
C ASP A 83 -1.07 -17.15 -6.46
N THR A 84 -0.36 -16.25 -5.78
CA THR A 84 -0.93 -15.37 -4.75
C THR A 84 -0.67 -13.91 -5.07
N VAL A 85 -1.57 -13.06 -4.58
CA VAL A 85 -1.42 -11.61 -4.53
C VAL A 85 -1.53 -11.12 -3.10
N ARG A 86 -1.13 -9.87 -2.89
CA ARG A 86 -1.27 -9.16 -1.63
C ARG A 86 -2.65 -8.50 -1.60
N LEU A 87 -3.54 -8.97 -0.72
CA LEU A 87 -4.93 -8.50 -0.62
C LEU A 87 -5.20 -7.96 0.79
N GLU A 88 -5.63 -6.71 0.85
CA GLU A 88 -6.21 -6.09 2.03
C GLU A 88 -7.71 -6.40 2.16
N GLU A 89 -8.15 -6.75 3.37
CA GLU A 89 -9.56 -6.97 3.71
C GLU A 89 -9.89 -6.31 5.07
N ASP A 90 -11.13 -5.87 5.24
CA ASP A 90 -11.64 -5.39 6.52
C ASP A 90 -11.75 -6.55 7.52
N MET A 91 -11.23 -6.36 8.73
CA MET A 91 -11.35 -7.33 9.82
C MET A 91 -12.74 -7.28 10.49
N GLY A 92 -13.56 -6.27 10.21
CA GLY A 92 -14.84 -6.02 10.87
C GLY A 92 -14.70 -5.52 12.31
N ILE A 93 -13.48 -5.15 12.73
CA ILE A 93 -13.14 -4.81 14.12
C ILE A 93 -12.44 -3.46 14.15
N ASN A 94 -13.12 -2.45 14.70
CA ASN A 94 -12.53 -1.15 15.07
C ASN A 94 -11.72 -0.43 13.96
N GLY A 95 -12.11 -0.64 12.69
CA GLY A 95 -11.42 -0.06 11.54
C GLY A 95 -10.02 -0.62 11.30
N LEU A 96 -9.72 -1.82 11.81
CA LEU A 96 -8.52 -2.56 11.44
C LEU A 96 -8.75 -3.25 10.11
N THR A 97 -7.74 -3.18 9.25
CA THR A 97 -7.64 -4.04 8.08
C THR A 97 -6.45 -4.97 8.26
N TRP A 98 -6.47 -6.07 7.54
CA TRP A 98 -5.32 -6.93 7.39
C TRP A 98 -4.98 -7.11 5.93
N ASN A 99 -3.72 -7.39 5.65
CA ASN A 99 -3.25 -7.66 4.32
C ASN A 99 -2.43 -8.96 4.35
N ARG A 100 -2.73 -9.89 3.45
CA ARG A 100 -2.15 -11.24 3.42
C ARG A 100 -1.95 -11.75 2.00
N ALA A 101 -1.19 -12.83 1.87
CA ALA A 101 -1.09 -13.55 0.61
C ALA A 101 -2.40 -14.31 0.36
N THR A 102 -3.09 -14.00 -0.74
CA THR A 102 -4.36 -14.61 -1.12
C THR A 102 -4.22 -15.27 -2.49
N ASP A 103 -4.65 -16.53 -2.59
CA ASP A 103 -4.66 -17.30 -3.83
C ASP A 103 -5.56 -16.63 -4.88
N ILE A 104 -5.00 -16.40 -6.07
CA ILE A 104 -5.70 -15.71 -7.17
C ILE A 104 -6.95 -16.44 -7.65
N HIS A 105 -7.01 -17.76 -7.48
CA HIS A 105 -8.15 -18.59 -7.86
C HIS A 105 -9.32 -18.49 -6.88
N ASN A 106 -9.08 -17.94 -5.68
CA ASN A 106 -10.11 -17.67 -4.69
C ASN A 106 -10.64 -16.22 -4.76
N LEU A 107 -10.10 -15.38 -5.64
CA LEU A 107 -10.47 -13.98 -5.73
C LEU A 107 -11.72 -13.78 -6.60
N ASN A 108 -12.64 -12.96 -6.11
CA ASN A 108 -13.64 -12.35 -6.97
C ASN A 108 -13.04 -11.09 -7.61
N THR A 109 -12.50 -11.21 -8.82
CA THR A 109 -11.85 -10.09 -9.52
C THR A 109 -12.77 -8.91 -9.85
N ARG A 110 -14.10 -9.06 -9.66
CA ARG A 110 -15.09 -7.98 -9.80
C ARG A 110 -15.28 -7.16 -8.53
N ASP A 111 -14.76 -7.63 -7.40
CA ASP A 111 -14.95 -7.05 -6.07
C ASP A 111 -13.60 -6.84 -5.36
N ILE A 112 -12.59 -6.48 -6.15
CA ILE A 112 -11.29 -6.02 -5.69
C ILE A 112 -10.86 -4.84 -6.54
N HIS A 113 -9.96 -4.02 -6.00
CA HIS A 113 -9.31 -2.94 -6.72
C HIS A 113 -7.82 -2.87 -6.38
N THR A 114 -7.02 -2.26 -7.26
CA THR A 114 -5.61 -2.02 -6.98
C THR A 114 -5.46 -0.88 -5.98
N THR A 115 -4.64 -1.08 -4.95
CA THR A 115 -4.26 -0.04 -3.99
C THR A 115 -2.94 0.60 -4.32
N PHE A 116 -2.00 -0.13 -4.93
CA PHE A 116 -0.68 0.39 -5.26
C PHE A 116 -0.24 0.06 -6.69
N PHE A 117 0.24 1.09 -7.39
CA PHE A 117 0.86 0.98 -8.71
C PHE A 117 2.33 1.38 -8.69
N LYS A 118 3.16 0.61 -9.39
CA LYS A 118 4.56 0.94 -9.66
C LYS A 118 4.71 1.42 -11.10
N VAL A 119 5.50 2.46 -11.31
CA VAL A 119 5.90 2.87 -12.66
C VAL A 119 6.98 1.93 -13.19
N ASN A 120 6.77 1.38 -14.38
CA ASN A 120 7.74 0.57 -15.12
C ASN A 120 7.78 0.99 -16.60
N GLU A 121 8.56 0.26 -17.40
CA GLU A 121 8.69 0.53 -18.83
C GLU A 121 7.36 0.44 -19.60
N ALA A 122 6.42 -0.39 -19.13
CA ALA A 122 5.10 -0.58 -19.74
C ALA A 122 4.03 0.41 -19.23
N GLY A 123 4.37 1.31 -18.29
CA GLY A 123 3.44 2.26 -17.68
C GLY A 123 3.25 2.00 -16.19
N LEU A 124 2.00 1.84 -15.75
CA LEU A 124 1.66 1.56 -14.36
C LEU A 124 1.32 0.07 -14.17
N ALA A 125 2.04 -0.60 -13.28
CA ALA A 125 1.82 -1.99 -12.93
C ALA A 125 1.22 -2.11 -11.51
N PRO A 126 0.04 -2.73 -11.35
CA PRO A 126 -0.53 -2.98 -10.03
C PRO A 126 0.32 -4.01 -9.28
N PHE A 127 0.43 -3.90 -7.96
CA PHE A 127 1.16 -4.88 -7.16
C PHE A 127 0.54 -5.22 -5.79
N GLU A 128 -0.47 -4.47 -5.35
CA GLU A 128 -1.29 -4.80 -4.18
C GLU A 128 -2.75 -4.42 -4.43
N PHE A 129 -3.65 -5.06 -3.69
CA PHE A 129 -5.08 -4.97 -3.89
C PHE A 129 -5.82 -4.83 -2.56
N ALA A 130 -7.03 -4.32 -2.61
CA ALA A 130 -7.99 -4.36 -1.51
C ALA A 130 -9.33 -4.91 -1.98
N ALA A 131 -10.05 -5.56 -1.07
CA ALA A 131 -11.42 -5.99 -1.30
C ALA A 131 -12.37 -4.78 -1.44
N GLY A 132 -13.43 -4.98 -2.23
CA GLY A 132 -14.42 -3.96 -2.51
C GLY A 132 -14.12 -3.11 -3.75
N PRO A 133 -15.03 -2.16 -4.08
CA PRO A 133 -14.92 -1.32 -5.25
C PRO A 133 -13.77 -0.32 -5.15
N SER A 134 -13.21 0.07 -6.29
CA SER A 134 -12.26 1.18 -6.37
C SER A 134 -12.90 2.48 -5.87
N PRO A 135 -12.15 3.34 -5.14
CA PRO A 135 -12.65 4.64 -4.72
C PRO A 135 -12.83 5.64 -5.88
N VAL A 136 -12.30 5.32 -7.06
CA VAL A 136 -12.35 6.15 -8.28
C VAL A 136 -12.55 5.29 -9.53
N ALA A 137 -13.42 5.72 -10.44
CA ALA A 137 -13.58 5.05 -11.73
C ALA A 137 -12.48 5.47 -12.72
N GLY A 138 -12.11 4.58 -13.63
CA GLY A 138 -11.06 4.84 -14.61
C GLY A 138 -11.33 6.08 -15.48
N GLU A 139 -12.60 6.32 -15.81
CA GLU A 139 -13.08 7.45 -16.61
C GLU A 139 -12.97 8.80 -15.89
N GLU A 140 -12.88 8.80 -14.56
CA GLU A 140 -12.71 10.02 -13.76
C GLU A 140 -11.25 10.47 -13.67
N ILE A 141 -10.31 9.63 -14.13
CA ILE A 141 -8.87 9.87 -14.01
C ILE A 141 -8.38 10.54 -15.30
N PRO A 142 -7.77 11.74 -15.26
CA PRO A 142 -7.18 12.35 -16.45
C PRO A 142 -5.99 11.52 -16.97
N SER A 143 -5.90 11.33 -18.29
CA SER A 143 -4.75 10.61 -18.89
C SER A 143 -3.46 11.41 -18.74
N GLU A 144 -3.57 12.74 -18.75
CA GLU A 144 -2.49 13.68 -18.55
C GLU A 144 -1.89 13.55 -17.14
N PHE A 145 -2.72 13.30 -16.13
CA PHE A 145 -2.28 13.06 -14.75
C PHE A 145 -1.33 11.86 -14.69
N LEU A 146 -1.78 10.70 -15.18
CA LEU A 146 -0.98 9.47 -15.13
C LEU A 146 0.31 9.61 -15.94
N SER A 147 0.23 10.26 -17.10
CA SER A 147 1.37 10.51 -17.98
C SER A 147 2.41 11.42 -17.32
N GLU A 148 1.97 12.53 -16.70
CA GLU A 148 2.86 13.45 -15.99
C GLU A 148 3.50 12.79 -14.76
N PHE A 149 2.70 12.05 -13.97
CA PHE A 149 3.20 11.29 -12.82
C PHE A 149 4.28 10.28 -13.24
N ALA A 150 3.98 9.42 -14.21
CA ALA A 150 4.91 8.39 -14.67
C ALA A 150 6.18 8.97 -15.29
N THR A 151 6.05 10.08 -16.03
CA THR A 151 7.21 10.79 -16.59
C THR A 151 8.10 11.35 -15.49
N TYR A 152 7.52 12.03 -14.50
CA TYR A 152 8.29 12.56 -13.37
C TYR A 152 9.03 11.44 -12.62
N VAL A 153 8.35 10.33 -12.30
CA VAL A 153 8.95 9.18 -11.60
C VAL A 153 10.12 8.60 -12.39
N LYS A 154 9.99 8.44 -13.72
CA LYS A 154 11.08 7.93 -14.58
C LYS A 154 12.24 8.91 -14.67
N ASP A 155 11.98 10.18 -14.97
CA ASP A 155 13.00 11.20 -15.18
C ASP A 155 13.83 11.49 -13.92
N LYS A 156 13.24 11.25 -12.73
CA LYS A 156 13.91 11.40 -11.44
C LYS A 156 14.47 10.11 -10.87
N GLY A 157 14.37 8.99 -11.59
CA GLY A 157 14.91 7.70 -11.14
C GLY A 157 14.20 7.14 -9.90
N LEU A 158 12.91 7.46 -9.72
CA LEU A 158 12.14 7.10 -8.51
C LEU A 158 11.37 5.78 -8.65
N THR A 159 11.50 5.06 -9.77
CA THR A 159 10.72 3.86 -10.09
C THR A 159 10.87 2.72 -9.07
N GLY A 160 11.99 2.66 -8.35
CA GLY A 160 12.23 1.71 -7.26
C GLY A 160 11.93 2.24 -5.86
N LEU A 161 11.54 3.51 -5.74
CA LEU A 161 11.40 4.23 -4.48
C LEU A 161 9.95 4.56 -4.14
N VAL A 162 9.14 4.93 -5.14
CA VAL A 162 7.76 5.39 -4.93
C VAL A 162 6.75 4.56 -5.70
N SER A 163 5.56 4.43 -5.12
CA SER A 163 4.35 3.93 -5.75
C SER A 163 3.25 4.98 -5.71
N LEU A 164 2.34 4.88 -6.67
CA LEU A 164 1.08 5.61 -6.67
C LEU A 164 0.08 4.83 -5.82
N GLU A 165 -0.43 5.45 -4.76
CA GLU A 165 -1.44 4.88 -3.87
C GLU A 165 -2.83 5.30 -4.34
N VAL A 166 -3.77 4.37 -4.32
CA VAL A 166 -5.20 4.60 -4.58
C VAL A 166 -5.95 4.39 -3.26
N GLY A 167 -6.76 5.37 -2.88
CA GLY A 167 -7.51 5.33 -1.63
C GLY A 167 -8.60 6.40 -1.57
N ASN A 168 -9.29 6.49 -0.44
CA ASN A 168 -10.26 7.56 -0.20
C ASN A 168 -9.70 8.59 0.78
N PHE A 169 -9.18 9.70 0.25
CA PHE A 169 -8.51 10.77 0.99
C PHE A 169 -9.41 12.00 1.24
N ALA A 170 -10.69 11.96 0.82
CA ALA A 170 -11.55 13.14 0.68
C ALA A 170 -11.88 13.88 1.99
N ALA A 171 -12.04 13.19 3.13
CA ALA A 171 -12.03 13.76 4.48
C ALA A 171 -12.16 12.65 5.54
N GLY A 172 -11.58 12.86 6.72
CA GLY A 172 -11.82 11.99 7.89
C GLY A 172 -10.89 10.77 8.02
N GLN A 173 -9.89 10.64 7.15
CA GLN A 173 -8.85 9.63 7.36
C GLN A 173 -8.09 9.88 8.65
N VAL A 174 -7.87 8.79 9.37
CA VAL A 174 -7.04 8.74 10.57
C VAL A 174 -5.67 8.24 10.12
N LYS A 175 -4.61 8.83 10.66
CA LYS A 175 -3.25 8.29 10.51
C LYS A 175 -3.25 6.81 10.92
N THR A 176 -2.68 5.94 10.10
CA THR A 176 -2.59 4.51 10.37
C THR A 176 -1.16 4.09 10.60
N ALA A 177 -0.96 2.93 11.22
CA ALA A 177 0.30 2.24 11.18
C ALA A 177 0.16 0.75 10.89
N GLU A 178 1.16 0.20 10.21
CA GLU A 178 1.26 -1.17 9.79
C GLU A 178 2.10 -1.97 10.78
N LEU A 179 1.50 -3.01 11.34
CA LEU A 179 2.18 -4.03 12.15
C LEU A 179 2.39 -5.27 11.29
N GLU A 180 3.64 -5.64 11.03
CA GLU A 180 3.93 -6.92 10.39
C GLU A 180 3.85 -8.06 11.39
N ILE A 181 3.07 -9.08 11.08
CA ILE A 181 2.76 -10.19 11.98
C ILE A 181 3.21 -11.51 11.34
N GLN A 182 4.07 -12.23 12.05
CA GLN A 182 4.38 -13.62 11.78
C GLN A 182 3.49 -14.49 12.67
N TRP A 183 2.52 -15.18 12.07
CA TRP A 183 1.59 -16.08 12.74
C TRP A 183 2.01 -17.54 12.53
N GLY A 184 2.52 -18.15 13.60
CA GLY A 184 3.20 -19.44 13.53
C GLY A 184 4.37 -19.43 12.56
N ASP A 185 4.67 -20.58 11.98
CA ASP A 185 5.69 -20.77 10.94
C ASP A 185 5.16 -20.56 9.51
N LYS A 186 3.84 -20.36 9.35
CA LYS A 186 3.15 -20.49 8.06
C LYS A 186 2.68 -19.18 7.45
N GLU A 187 2.30 -18.20 8.26
CA GLU A 187 1.57 -17.05 7.75
C GLU A 187 2.23 -15.73 8.13
N LEU A 188 2.44 -14.90 7.12
CA LEU A 188 2.92 -13.54 7.26
C LEU A 188 1.84 -12.60 6.73
N LEU A 189 1.38 -11.72 7.60
CA LEU A 189 0.34 -10.74 7.31
C LEU A 189 0.73 -9.38 7.88
N THR A 190 0.11 -8.32 7.38
CA THR A 190 0.25 -6.98 7.96
C THR A 190 -1.10 -6.55 8.48
N VAL A 191 -1.14 -5.92 9.64
CA VAL A 191 -2.35 -5.32 10.19
C VAL A 191 -2.20 -3.82 10.13
N THR A 192 -3.13 -3.15 9.47
CA THR A 192 -3.21 -1.69 9.46
C THR A 192 -4.10 -1.27 10.63
N VAL A 193 -3.53 -0.47 11.54
CA VAL A 193 -4.19 -0.03 12.76
C VAL A 193 -4.31 1.49 12.77
N PRO A 194 -5.48 2.07 13.07
CA PRO A 194 -5.58 3.50 13.34
C PRO A 194 -4.64 3.90 14.50
N VAL A 195 -3.81 4.93 14.33
CA VAL A 195 -2.86 5.38 15.35
C VAL A 195 -3.50 5.66 16.72
N PRO A 196 -4.71 6.23 16.82
CA PRO A 196 -5.38 6.38 18.11
C PRO A 196 -5.67 5.06 18.85
N ALA A 197 -5.72 3.93 18.14
CA ALA A 197 -5.88 2.60 18.72
C ALA A 197 -4.55 1.93 19.07
N LEU A 198 -3.39 2.47 18.66
CA LEU A 198 -2.07 1.92 18.98
C LEU A 198 -1.61 2.31 20.38
N ILE A 199 -1.06 1.35 21.11
CA ILE A 199 -0.31 1.60 22.33
C ILE A 199 1.15 1.86 21.91
N ASN A 200 1.52 3.13 21.76
CA ASN A 200 2.82 3.55 21.21
C ASN A 200 4.03 3.35 22.17
N ALA A 201 3.91 2.47 23.17
CA ALA A 201 4.97 2.24 24.14
C ALA A 201 6.09 1.38 23.53
N GLY A 202 7.07 2.04 22.89
CA GLY A 202 8.23 1.38 22.28
C GLY A 202 8.13 1.18 20.77
N MET A 203 7.22 1.86 20.07
CA MET A 203 7.17 1.90 18.61
C MET A 203 7.75 3.22 18.07
N GLU A 204 8.53 3.13 17.00
CA GLU A 204 8.85 4.26 16.13
C GLU A 204 7.92 4.19 14.92
N LEU A 205 7.13 5.24 14.67
CA LEU A 205 6.27 5.33 13.49
C LEU A 205 7.03 5.98 12.35
N VAL A 206 7.43 5.19 11.36
CA VAL A 206 8.17 5.65 10.17
C VAL A 206 7.17 5.91 9.04
N PRO A 207 7.04 7.14 8.51
CA PRO A 207 6.12 7.41 7.41
C PRO A 207 6.44 6.59 6.16
N THR A 208 5.41 5.93 5.61
CA THR A 208 5.46 5.15 4.37
C THR A 208 4.47 5.66 3.33
N GLY A 209 3.41 6.36 3.72
CA GLY A 209 2.43 6.96 2.81
C GLY A 209 2.23 8.47 3.07
N TRP A 210 2.00 9.22 2.00
CA TRP A 210 1.76 10.66 2.00
C TRP A 210 0.59 11.02 1.07
N ASN A 211 -0.30 11.87 1.54
CA ASN A 211 -1.40 12.43 0.75
C ASN A 211 -1.66 13.88 1.15
N LEU A 212 -2.57 14.56 0.45
CA LEU A 212 -2.92 15.97 0.68
C LEU A 212 -4.06 16.15 1.69
N SER A 213 -4.44 15.11 2.44
CA SER A 213 -5.55 15.19 3.39
C SER A 213 -5.21 16.16 4.54
N PRO A 214 -6.16 17.02 4.97
CA PRO A 214 -5.91 18.12 5.90
C PRO A 214 -5.61 17.73 7.37
N ARG A 215 -5.39 16.44 7.70
CA ARG A 215 -5.27 15.94 9.09
C ARG A 215 -3.96 15.20 9.42
N ASP A 216 -2.84 15.45 8.74
CA ASP A 216 -1.63 14.61 8.86
C ASP A 216 -1.98 13.11 8.66
N ALA A 217 -2.86 12.83 7.70
CA ALA A 217 -3.18 11.47 7.30
C ALA A 217 -1.99 10.86 6.55
N GLY A 218 -1.90 9.54 6.58
CA GLY A 218 -0.82 8.80 5.94
C GLY A 218 -0.50 7.52 6.68
N THR A 219 0.09 6.59 5.94
CA THR A 219 0.49 5.28 6.43
C THR A 219 1.87 5.36 7.05
N HIS A 220 2.04 4.63 8.14
CA HIS A 220 3.31 4.54 8.85
C HIS A 220 3.66 3.08 9.07
N TRP A 221 4.92 2.73 8.94
CA TRP A 221 5.41 1.47 9.44
C TRP A 221 5.67 1.58 10.95
N ALA A 222 5.10 0.66 11.75
CA ALA A 222 5.29 0.61 13.19
C ALA A 222 6.48 -0.28 13.57
N LYS A 223 7.66 0.33 13.73
CA LYS A 223 8.88 -0.36 14.12
C LYS A 223 8.93 -0.58 15.63
N LEU A 224 8.96 -1.84 16.08
CA LEU A 224 9.20 -2.15 17.50
C LEU A 224 10.68 -1.87 17.84
N THR A 225 10.90 -1.05 18.87
CA THR A 225 12.23 -0.62 19.32
C THR A 225 12.62 -1.19 20.68
N LYS A 226 11.66 -1.72 21.46
CA LYS A 226 11.88 -2.35 22.77
C LYS A 226 10.86 -3.49 22.99
N PRO A 227 11.24 -4.63 23.58
CA PRO A 227 12.60 -5.06 23.94
C PRO A 227 13.41 -5.56 22.73
N VAL A 228 12.78 -5.73 21.57
CA VAL A 228 13.40 -6.24 20.35
C VAL A 228 13.35 -5.14 19.29
N ASN A 229 14.47 -4.84 18.64
CA ASN A 229 14.54 -4.01 17.44
C ASN A 229 14.13 -4.86 16.22
N THR A 230 12.88 -5.30 16.21
CA THR A 230 12.27 -6.11 15.15
C THR A 230 11.17 -5.29 14.48
N HIS A 231 10.98 -5.54 13.21
CA HIS A 231 9.86 -5.00 12.45
C HIS A 231 8.62 -5.90 12.53
N ARG A 232 8.80 -7.15 12.97
CA ARG A 232 7.74 -8.17 13.06
C ARG A 232 7.34 -8.47 14.49
N VAL A 233 6.04 -8.62 14.70
CA VAL A 233 5.42 -9.24 15.86
C VAL A 233 5.30 -10.73 15.59
N PHE A 234 5.72 -11.56 16.54
CA PHE A 234 5.69 -13.01 16.38
C PHE A 234 4.65 -13.62 17.33
N PHE A 235 3.74 -14.42 16.78
CA PHE A 235 2.81 -15.25 17.53
C PHE A 235 3.14 -16.71 17.29
N ASP A 236 3.54 -17.41 18.35
CA ASP A 236 3.67 -18.86 18.29
C ASP A 236 2.27 -19.49 18.41
N SER A 237 1.72 -19.95 17.29
CA SER A 237 0.39 -20.57 17.22
C SER A 237 0.33 -21.58 16.10
N THR A 238 -0.43 -22.65 16.34
CA THR A 238 -0.81 -23.65 15.33
C THR A 238 -2.24 -23.48 14.84
N GLU A 239 -3.01 -22.58 15.46
CA GLU A 239 -4.39 -22.27 15.08
C GLU A 239 -4.41 -21.39 13.83
N SER A 240 -5.46 -21.49 13.01
CA SER A 240 -5.65 -20.56 11.89
C SER A 240 -5.90 -19.15 12.41
N VAL A 241 -5.34 -18.13 11.76
CA VAL A 241 -5.59 -16.74 12.12
C VAL A 241 -7.04 -16.35 11.79
N THR A 242 -7.73 -15.72 12.73
CA THR A 242 -9.03 -15.06 12.51
C THR A 242 -8.95 -13.61 12.99
N PRO A 243 -9.85 -12.73 12.52
CA PRO A 243 -9.87 -11.34 12.97
C PRO A 243 -9.95 -11.19 14.49
N GLU A 244 -10.84 -11.95 15.14
CA GLU A 244 -11.08 -11.89 16.58
C GLU A 244 -9.88 -12.38 17.37
N LEU A 245 -9.30 -13.51 16.95
CA LEU A 245 -8.15 -14.11 17.62
C LEU A 245 -6.92 -13.18 17.51
N LEU A 246 -6.67 -12.63 16.33
CA LEU A 246 -5.57 -11.69 16.11
C LEU A 246 -5.76 -10.41 16.94
N PHE A 247 -6.99 -9.86 16.97
CA PHE A 247 -7.30 -8.69 17.79
C PHE A 247 -7.05 -8.94 19.28
N VAL A 248 -7.51 -10.07 19.81
CA VAL A 248 -7.25 -10.46 21.22
C VAL A 248 -5.76 -10.55 21.48
N LYS A 249 -4.99 -11.17 20.59
CA LYS A 249 -3.54 -11.32 20.75
C LYS A 249 -2.79 -9.99 20.72
N LEU A 250 -3.16 -9.09 19.81
CA LEU A 250 -2.58 -7.74 19.75
C LEU A 250 -2.88 -6.94 21.03
N MET A 251 -4.09 -7.09 21.61
CA MET A 251 -4.44 -6.49 22.90
C MET A 251 -3.65 -7.09 24.06
N GLU A 252 -3.54 -8.43 24.14
CA GLU A 252 -2.80 -9.14 25.19
C GLU A 252 -1.32 -8.74 25.20
N MET A 253 -0.73 -8.49 24.02
CA MET A 253 0.63 -7.97 23.88
C MET A 253 0.77 -6.47 24.20
N GLY A 254 -0.34 -5.77 24.44
CA GLY A 254 -0.33 -4.33 24.68
C GLY A 254 0.12 -3.52 23.48
N LEU A 255 -0.18 -3.98 22.26
CA LEU A 255 0.12 -3.25 21.00
C LEU A 255 -1.04 -2.36 20.57
N ILE A 256 -2.27 -2.76 20.90
CA ILE A 256 -3.50 -2.01 20.60
C ILE A 256 -4.38 -1.86 21.85
N LEU A 257 -5.20 -0.80 21.87
CA LEU A 257 -6.15 -0.53 22.94
C LEU A 257 -7.29 -1.55 22.95
N LYS A 258 -7.77 -1.83 24.16
CA LYS A 258 -9.07 -2.45 24.38
C LYS A 258 -10.14 -1.39 24.17
N VAL A 259 -10.67 -1.32 22.95
CA VAL A 259 -11.77 -0.44 22.55
C VAL A 259 -13.11 -1.03 22.98
#